data_AF-A0A1V5ZLF2-F1
#
_entry.id   AF-A0A1V5ZLF2-F1
#
_cell.length_a   1.000
_cell.length_b   1.000
_cell.length_c   1.000
_cell.angle_alpha   90.00
_cell.angle_beta   90.00
_cell.angle_gamma   90.00
#
_symmetry.space_group_name_H-M   'P 1'
#
loop_
_entity.id
_entity.type
_entity.pdbx_description
1 polymer ?
#
loop_
_entity_poly.entity_id
_entity_poly.type
_entity_poly.pdbx_seq_one_letter_code
_entity_poly.pdbx_strand_id
1 'polypeptide(L)'
;MEQIERQLSPNELSLTSGLAIIATVGQGMNHHIGIAARLTGAMANAGINLRVINQGSSEMNIIIGVEDRDLGKAVQAIYQAFIDWK
;
A
#
# COMPACT_ATOMS: atom_id res chain seq x y z
N MET A 1 -14.27 -8.55 17.79
CA MET A 1 -15.29 -8.99 16.81
C MET A 1 -16.67 -8.98 17.48
N GLU A 2 -16.84 -9.72 18.57
CA GLU A 2 -18.10 -9.82 19.32
C GLU A 2 -18.71 -8.47 19.75
N GLN A 3 -17.91 -7.51 20.24
CA GLN A 3 -18.39 -6.17 20.59
C GLN A 3 -18.90 -5.37 19.38
N ILE A 4 -18.27 -5.52 18.21
CA ILE A 4 -18.63 -4.81 16.98
C ILE A 4 -19.96 -5.36 16.44
N GLU A 5 -20.10 -6.69 16.43
CA GLU A 5 -21.35 -7.35 16.01
C GLU A 5 -22.53 -6.96 16.90
N ARG A 6 -22.32 -6.97 18.23
CA ARG A 6 -23.37 -6.66 19.18
C ARG A 6 -23.85 -5.20 19.11
N GLN A 7 -22.96 -4.27 18.78
CA GLN A 7 -23.30 -2.83 18.74
C GLN A 7 -23.81 -2.38 17.37
N LEU A 8 -23.30 -2.95 16.28
CA LEU A 8 -23.54 -2.45 14.93
C LEU A 8 -24.45 -3.36 14.09
N SER A 9 -24.67 -4.61 14.50
CA SER A 9 -25.45 -5.61 13.74
C SER A 9 -25.13 -5.63 12.24
N PRO A 10 -23.84 -5.76 11.85
CA PRO A 10 -23.45 -5.71 10.44
C PRO A 10 -23.96 -6.95 9.69
N ASN A 11 -24.28 -6.79 8.41
CA ASN A 11 -24.69 -7.91 7.55
C ASN A 11 -23.56 -8.92 7.33
N GLU A 12 -22.32 -8.45 7.30
CA GLU A 12 -21.12 -9.27 7.13
C GLU A 12 -19.94 -8.64 7.88
N LEU A 13 -19.13 -9.47 8.53
CA LEU A 13 -17.90 -9.06 9.20
C LEU A 13 -16.80 -10.08 8.88
N SER A 14 -15.68 -9.61 8.33
CA SER A 14 -14.54 -10.46 8.01
C SER A 14 -13.25 -9.86 8.54
N LEU A 15 -12.28 -10.72 8.85
CA LEU A 15 -10.95 -10.35 9.31
C LEU A 15 -9.93 -10.98 8.38
N THR A 16 -9.06 -10.13 7.83
CA THR A 16 -7.95 -10.57 6.99
C THR A 16 -6.65 -10.33 7.76
N SER A 17 -5.91 -11.40 8.03
CA SER A 17 -4.58 -11.35 8.64
C SER A 17 -3.49 -11.56 7.61
N GLY A 18 -2.22 -11.37 8.00
CA GLY A 18 -1.08 -11.62 7.11
C GLY A 18 -0.85 -10.52 6.08
N LEU A 19 -1.27 -9.29 6.38
CA LEU A 19 -0.96 -8.12 5.56
C LEU A 19 0.22 -7.37 6.13
N ALA A 20 1.20 -7.07 5.29
CA ALA A 20 2.24 -6.09 5.56
C ALA A 20 1.85 -4.74 4.95
N ILE A 21 2.01 -3.67 5.73
CA ILE A 21 1.70 -2.30 5.33
C ILE A 21 3.00 -1.55 5.06
N ILE A 22 3.09 -0.91 3.90
CA ILE A 22 4.27 -0.15 3.46
C ILE A 22 3.82 1.27 3.17
N ALA A 23 4.46 2.23 3.83
CA ALA A 23 4.28 3.66 3.55
C ALA A 23 5.48 4.17 2.74
N THR A 24 5.22 4.61 1.52
CA THR A 24 6.18 5.34 0.69
C THR A 24 5.95 6.83 0.89
N VAL A 25 6.99 7.54 1.33
CA VAL A 25 6.91 8.96 1.69
C VAL A 25 8.00 9.78 0.97
N GLY A 26 7.70 11.03 0.65
CA GLY A 26 8.68 11.94 0.06
C GLY A 26 8.11 13.33 -0.18
N GLN A 27 8.86 14.39 0.18
CA GLN A 27 8.42 15.77 -0.05
C GLN A 27 8.23 16.07 -1.55
N GLY A 28 9.08 15.48 -2.40
CA GLY A 28 8.97 15.63 -3.85
C GLY A 28 7.76 14.93 -4.47
N MET A 29 6.99 14.12 -3.73
CA MET A 29 5.82 13.44 -4.30
C MET A 29 4.69 14.43 -4.58
N ASN A 30 4.66 15.53 -3.82
CA ASN A 30 3.73 16.64 -3.97
C ASN A 30 3.83 17.20 -5.40
N HIS A 31 2.70 17.29 -6.10
CA HIS A 31 2.59 17.85 -7.45
C HIS A 31 3.36 17.10 -8.58
N HIS A 32 3.87 15.88 -8.33
CA HIS A 32 4.50 15.05 -9.36
C HIS A 32 3.51 14.02 -9.93
N ILE A 33 3.18 14.19 -11.21
CA ILE A 33 2.30 13.27 -11.94
C ILE A 33 3.02 11.93 -12.16
N GLY A 34 2.31 10.83 -11.88
CA GLY A 34 2.77 9.48 -12.21
C GLY A 34 3.44 8.71 -11.07
N ILE A 35 3.58 9.28 -9.87
CA ILE A 35 4.16 8.59 -8.71
C ILE A 35 3.38 7.34 -8.32
N ALA A 36 2.05 7.44 -8.25
CA ALA A 36 1.20 6.28 -7.98
C ALA A 36 1.34 5.21 -9.07
N ALA A 37 1.36 5.61 -10.35
CA ALA A 37 1.53 4.68 -11.48
C ALA A 37 2.90 3.99 -11.47
N ARG A 38 3.97 4.72 -11.13
CA ARG A 38 5.32 4.17 -10.98
C ARG A 38 5.37 3.14 -9.85
N LEU A 39 4.76 3.45 -8.70
CA LEU A 39 4.70 2.55 -7.55
C LEU A 39 3.88 1.28 -7.87
N THR A 40 2.67 1.42 -8.39
CA THR A 40 1.82 0.26 -8.71
C THR A 40 2.38 -0.56 -9.87
N GLY A 41 3.01 0.10 -10.86
CA GLY A 41 3.74 -0.56 -11.93
C GLY A 41 4.94 -1.37 -11.43
N ALA A 42 5.67 -0.86 -10.44
CA ALA A 42 6.75 -1.61 -9.80
C ALA A 42 6.25 -2.88 -9.10
N MET A 43 5.08 -2.82 -8.44
CA MET A 43 4.47 -3.99 -7.82
C MET A 43 4.04 -5.01 -8.87
N ALA A 44 3.41 -4.57 -9.96
CA ALA A 44 3.00 -5.42 -11.06
C ALA A 44 4.20 -6.12 -11.74
N ASN A 45 5.28 -5.37 -12.02
CA ASN A 45 6.51 -5.92 -12.60
C ASN A 45 7.20 -6.93 -11.67
N ALA A 46 7.09 -6.73 -10.36
CA ALA A 46 7.56 -7.67 -9.36
C ALA A 46 6.61 -8.86 -9.15
N GLY A 47 5.45 -8.90 -9.80
CA GLY A 47 4.45 -9.96 -9.61
C GLY A 47 3.85 -9.97 -8.20
N ILE A 48 3.72 -8.80 -7.57
CA ILE A 48 3.21 -8.65 -6.20
C ILE A 48 1.77 -8.16 -6.26
N ASN A 49 0.88 -8.84 -5.52
CA ASN A 49 -0.52 -8.44 -5.44
C ASN A 49 -0.73 -7.33 -4.40
N LEU A 50 -1.42 -6.26 -4.79
CA LEU A 50 -1.83 -5.18 -3.89
C LEU A 50 -3.17 -5.53 -3.24
N ARG A 51 -3.17 -5.68 -1.92
CA ARG A 51 -4.35 -5.99 -1.10
C ARG A 51 -5.05 -4.73 -0.61
N VAL A 52 -4.29 -3.65 -0.41
CA VAL A 52 -4.79 -2.35 0.04
C VAL A 52 -4.03 -1.26 -0.71
N ILE A 53 -4.73 -0.21 -1.13
CA ILE A 53 -4.12 1.05 -1.57
C ILE A 53 -4.82 2.16 -0.81
N ASN A 54 -4.03 3.02 -0.17
CA ASN A 54 -4.52 4.22 0.48
C ASN A 54 -3.60 5.40 0.14
N GLN A 55 -4.16 6.37 -0.56
CA GLN A 55 -3.53 7.67 -0.79
C GLN A 55 -4.45 8.69 -0.15
N GLY A 56 -3.92 9.41 0.85
CA GLY A 56 -4.70 10.34 1.66
C GLY A 56 -4.73 11.76 1.10
N SER A 57 -5.14 12.71 1.92
CA SER A 57 -5.04 14.15 1.60
C SER A 57 -3.60 14.68 1.60
N SER A 58 -2.65 13.91 2.15
CA SER A 58 -1.23 14.23 2.05
C SER A 58 -0.72 13.77 0.68
N GLU A 59 -0.35 14.74 -0.17
CA GLU A 59 0.31 14.45 -1.45
C GLU A 59 1.74 13.89 -1.27
N MET A 60 2.20 13.74 -0.02
CA MET A 60 3.53 13.26 0.31
C MET A 60 3.58 11.79 0.72
N ASN A 61 2.45 11.06 0.68
CA ASN A 61 2.44 9.64 1.00
C ASN A 61 1.57 8.77 0.07
N ILE A 62 1.99 7.52 -0.08
CA ILE A 62 1.15 6.43 -0.57
C ILE A 62 1.37 5.25 0.37
N ILE A 63 0.29 4.69 0.89
CA ILE A 63 0.30 3.49 1.72
C ILE A 63 -0.26 2.33 0.89
N ILE A 64 0.47 1.22 0.88
CA ILE A 64 0.01 -0.02 0.28
C ILE A 64 0.02 -1.16 1.29
N GLY A 65 -0.88 -2.13 1.09
CA GLY A 65 -0.89 -3.41 1.79
C GLY A 65 -0.60 -4.54 0.82
N VAL A 66 0.32 -5.42 1.20
CA VAL A 66 0.68 -6.65 0.47
C VAL A 66 0.58 -7.85 1.41
N GLU A 67 0.63 -9.07 0.88
CA GLU A 67 0.80 -10.26 1.72
C GLU A 67 2.15 -10.19 2.45
N ASP A 68 2.20 -10.64 3.70
CA ASP A 68 3.40 -10.53 4.56
C ASP A 68 4.64 -11.21 3.95
N ARG A 69 4.43 -12.33 3.25
CA ARG A 69 5.48 -13.04 2.49
C ARG A 69 6.12 -12.20 1.38
N ASP A 70 5.41 -11.19 0.86
CA ASP A 70 5.86 -10.36 -0.24
C ASP A 70 6.54 -9.07 0.25
N LEU A 71 6.57 -8.80 1.56
CA LEU A 71 7.10 -7.57 2.15
C LEU A 71 8.51 -7.22 1.65
N GLY A 72 9.45 -8.16 1.77
CA GLY A 72 10.85 -7.92 1.36
C GLY A 72 10.98 -7.59 -0.12
N LYS A 73 10.25 -8.33 -0.97
CA LYS A 73 10.22 -8.13 -2.42
C LYS A 73 9.57 -6.79 -2.78
N ALA A 74 8.50 -6.41 -2.07
CA ALA A 74 7.77 -5.16 -2.27
C ALA A 74 8.64 -3.96 -1.91
N VAL A 75 9.33 -3.99 -0.76
CA VAL A 75 10.25 -2.93 -0.36
C VAL A 75 11.38 -2.78 -1.37
N GLN A 76 11.98 -3.88 -1.83
CA GLN A 76 13.03 -3.84 -2.84
C GLN A 76 12.53 -3.28 -4.17
N ALA A 77 11.35 -3.69 -4.63
CA ALA A 77 10.75 -3.20 -5.87
C ALA A 77 10.42 -1.70 -5.80
N ILE A 78 9.86 -1.22 -4.68
CA ILE A 78 9.65 0.21 -4.44
C ILE A 78 10.99 0.94 -4.47
N TYR A 79 11.99 0.46 -3.74
CA TYR A 79 13.28 1.12 -3.67
C TYR A 79 13.93 1.23 -5.05
N GLN A 80 13.98 0.15 -5.82
CA GLN A 80 14.51 0.17 -7.19
C GLN A 80 13.70 1.06 -8.13
N ALA A 81 12.38 1.13 -7.92
CA ALA A 81 11.55 2.04 -8.68
C ALA A 81 11.91 3.50 -8.40
N PHE A 82 12.40 3.89 -7.23
CA PHE A 82 12.61 5.30 -6.85
C PHE A 82 14.07 5.70 -6.59
N ILE A 83 15.04 4.78 -6.65
CA ILE A 83 16.45 5.06 -6.30
C ILE A 83 17.08 6.19 -7.13
N ASP A 84 16.74 6.28 -8.41
CA ASP A 84 17.22 7.32 -9.34
C ASP A 84 16.18 8.41 -9.61
N TRP A 85 15.14 8.50 -8.79
CA TRP A 85 14.11 9.51 -8.94
C TRP A 85 14.61 10.87 -8.42
N LYS A 86 14.76 11.82 -9.34
CA LYS A 86 15.07 13.23 -9.06
C LYS A 86 13.80 14.05 -8.94
#